data_AF-A0A497TQL1-F1
#
_entry.id   AF-A0A497TQL1-F1
#
_cell.length_a   1.000
_cell.length_b   1.000
_cell.length_c   1.000
_cell.angle_alpha   90.00
_cell.angle_beta   90.00
_cell.angle_gamma   90.00
#
_symmetry.space_group_name_H-M   'P 1'
#
loop_
_entity.id
_entity.type
_entity.pdbx_description
1 polymer ?
#
loop_
_entity_poly.entity_id
_entity_poly.type
_entity_poly.pdbx_seq_one_letter_code
_entity_poly.pdbx_strand_id
1 'polypeptide(L)' 'MKKVEVIFVDTDRGDVTAMYRLGKRSVLFTYGLNHNYLDKLKEDFERVVGDNEYNVKMEITHHPYVEKEIKSVLNLNL' A
#
# COMPACT_ATOMS: atom_id res chain seq x y z
N MET A 1 -6.93 -19.36 6.49
CA MET A 1 -6.44 -17.96 6.54
C MET A 1 -5.02 -17.94 5.97
N LYS A 2 -4.69 -17.03 5.02
CA LYS A 2 -3.33 -16.87 4.48
C LYS A 2 -2.74 -15.53 4.98
N LYS A 3 -1.42 -15.39 4.92
CA LYS A 3 -0.72 -14.14 5.25
C LYS A 3 -0.36 -13.37 3.97
N VAL A 4 -0.65 -12.07 3.95
CA VAL A 4 -0.28 -11.12 2.89
C VAL A 4 0.79 -10.18 3.42
N GLU A 5 1.91 -10.07 2.73
CA GLU A 5 2.88 -9.00 2.98
C GLU A 5 2.56 -7.82 2.05
N VAL A 6 2.33 -6.64 2.61
CA VAL A 6 2.05 -5.41 1.86
C VAL A 6 3.21 -4.46 2.05
N ILE A 7 3.83 -4.02 0.96
CA ILE A 7 5.00 -3.13 0.98
C ILE A 7 4.67 -1.90 0.16
N PHE A 8 4.70 -0.73 0.79
CA PHE A 8 4.56 0.57 0.13
C PHE A 8 5.95 1.20 -0.08
N VAL A 9 6.23 1.68 -1.28
CA VAL A 9 7.47 2.35 -1.65
C VAL A 9 7.12 3.63 -2.39
N ASP A 10 7.72 4.76 -2.04
CA ASP A 10 7.60 5.98 -2.83
C ASP A 10 8.79 6.15 -3.79
N THR A 11 8.57 6.85 -4.89
CA THR A 11 9.59 7.11 -5.91
C THR A 11 9.87 8.60 -6.00
N ASP A 12 11.07 8.97 -6.47
CA ASP A 12 11.46 10.36 -6.76
C ASP A 12 10.50 11.10 -7.70
N ARG A 13 9.68 10.37 -8.46
CA ARG A 13 8.75 10.91 -9.45
C ARG A 13 7.40 11.32 -8.85
N GLY A 14 7.20 11.12 -7.54
CA GLY A 14 5.91 11.38 -6.90
C GLY A 14 4.88 10.30 -7.16
N ASP A 15 5.34 9.05 -7.34
CA ASP A 15 4.49 7.86 -7.39
C ASP A 15 4.71 6.99 -6.14
N VAL A 16 3.69 6.25 -5.74
CA VAL A 16 3.74 5.22 -4.70
C VAL A 16 3.45 3.87 -5.33
N THR A 17 4.31 2.89 -5.12
CA THR A 17 4.07 1.50 -5.51
C THR A 17 3.70 0.67 -4.28
N ALA A 18 2.57 -0.03 -4.35
CA ALA A 18 2.16 -1.05 -3.39
C ALA A 18 2.41 -2.44 -3.97
N MET A 19 3.21 -3.25 -3.29
CA MET A 19 3.45 -4.64 -3.61
C MET A 19 2.78 -5.55 -2.58
N TYR A 20 1.95 -6.46 -3.07
CA TYR A 20 1.21 -7.43 -2.28
C TYR A 20 1.76 -8.83 -2.55
N ARG A 21 2.35 -9.49 -1.55
CA ARG A 21 2.87 -10.85 -1.67
C ARG A 21 1.95 -11.83 -0.95
N LEU A 22 1.40 -12.77 -1.71
CA LEU A 22 0.55 -13.87 -1.23
C LEU A 22 1.24 -15.20 -1.54
N GLY A 23 2.04 -15.69 -0.59
CA GLY A 23 2.86 -16.89 -0.77
C GLY A 23 3.90 -16.71 -1.88
N LYS A 24 3.79 -17.46 -2.98
CA LYS A 24 4.70 -17.34 -4.16
C LYS A 24 4.24 -16.31 -5.19
N ARG A 25 3.04 -15.73 -5.04
CA ARG A 25 2.49 -14.76 -5.99
C ARG A 25 2.71 -13.35 -5.47
N SER A 26 3.09 -12.45 -6.37
CA SER A 26 3.22 -11.02 -6.07
C SER A 26 2.36 -10.23 -7.05
N VAL A 27 1.69 -9.18 -6.57
CA VAL A 27 0.94 -8.24 -7.38
C VAL A 27 1.43 -6.84 -7.05
N LEU A 28 1.67 -6.01 -8.07
CA LEU A 28 2.15 -4.64 -7.91
C LEU A 28 1.13 -3.66 -8.49
N PHE A 29 0.92 -2.56 -7.78
CA PHE A 29 0.14 -1.41 -8.24
C PHE A 29 0.96 -0.15 -8.02
N THR A 30 0.93 0.77 -8.97
CA THR A 30 1.61 2.07 -8.86
C THR A 30 0.58 3.19 -8.98
N TYR A 31 0.65 4.13 -8.06
CA TYR A 31 -0.28 5.24 -7.89
C TYR A 31 0.50 6.55 -7.96
N GLY A 32 0.26 7.36 -8.98
CA GLY A 32 0.73 8.75 -8.96
C GLY A 32 -0.01 9.56 -7.91
N LEU A 33 0.69 10.42 -7.19
CA LEU A 33 0.17 11.26 -6.09
C LEU A 33 -0.77 12.38 -6.59
N ASN A 34 -1.88 11.98 -7.22
CA ASN A 34 -3.00 12.83 -7.65
C ASN A 34 -4.15 12.76 -6.65
N HIS A 35 -5.18 13.61 -6.80
CA HIS A 35 -6.28 13.72 -5.83
C HIS A 35 -7.00 12.40 -5.46
N ASN A 36 -6.94 11.34 -6.29
CA ASN A 36 -7.70 10.10 -6.08
C ASN A 36 -6.81 8.87 -5.81
N TYR A 37 -5.51 9.07 -5.54
CA TYR A 37 -4.58 7.95 -5.41
C TYR A 37 -4.88 7.08 -4.17
N LEU A 38 -5.29 7.72 -3.06
CA LEU A 38 -5.62 7.04 -1.81
C LEU A 38 -6.86 6.16 -1.93
N ASP A 39 -7.89 6.60 -2.66
CA ASP A 39 -9.10 5.82 -2.88
C ASP A 39 -8.79 4.54 -3.66
N LYS A 40 -8.03 4.66 -4.76
CA LYS A 40 -7.60 3.50 -5.56
C LYS A 40 -6.72 2.55 -4.76
N LEU A 41 -5.79 3.10 -3.98
CA LEU A 41 -4.93 2.32 -3.11
C LEU A 41 -5.76 1.54 -2.08
N LYS A 42 -6.76 2.17 -1.47
CA LYS A 42 -7.68 1.53 -0.53
C LYS A 42 -8.47 0.40 -1.19
N GLU A 43 -9.08 0.66 -2.35
CA GLU A 43 -9.83 -0.36 -3.08
C GLU A 43 -8.96 -1.57 -3.45
N ASP A 44 -7.76 -1.35 -3.97
CA ASP A 44 -6.82 -2.43 -4.28
C ASP A 44 -6.35 -3.18 -3.03
N PHE A 45 -6.11 -2.46 -1.94
CA PHE A 45 -5.73 -3.05 -0.66
C PHE A 45 -6.83 -3.99 -0.16
N GLU A 46 -8.06 -3.50 -0.04
CA GLU A 46 -9.21 -4.29 0.41
C GLU A 46 -9.48 -5.49 -0.51
N ARG A 47 -9.32 -5.31 -1.83
CA ARG A 47 -9.51 -6.37 -2.81
C ARG A 47 -8.46 -7.48 -2.71
N VAL A 48 -7.18 -7.14 -2.48
CA VAL A 48 -6.09 -8.11 -2.45
C VAL A 48 -5.94 -8.75 -1.07
N VAL A 49 -6.05 -7.95 -0.01
CA VAL A 49 -5.97 -8.42 1.37
C VAL A 49 -7.24 -9.16 1.74
N GLY A 50 -8.42 -8.59 1.48
CA GLY A 50 -9.71 -9.16 1.89
C GLY A 50 -9.71 -9.54 3.37
N ASP A 51 -10.19 -10.74 3.68
CA ASP A 51 -10.21 -11.27 5.06
C ASP A 51 -8.88 -11.95 5.48
N ASN A 52 -7.79 -11.76 4.74
CA ASN A 52 -6.50 -12.36 5.08
C ASN A 52 -5.79 -11.58 6.19
N GLU A 53 -4.99 -12.28 6.99
CA GLU A 53 -4.02 -11.62 7.85
C GLU A 53 -2.99 -10.89 6.98
N TYR A 54 -2.60 -9.69 7.38
CA TYR A 54 -1.62 -8.91 6.65
C TYR A 54 -0.56 -8.30 7.56
N ASN A 55 0.62 -8.06 6.99
CA ASN A 55 1.67 -7.27 7.60
C ASN A 55 2.09 -6.15 6.65
N VAL A 56 2.18 -4.92 7.16
CA VAL A 56 2.51 -3.75 6.35
C VAL A 56 3.94 -3.32 6.61
N LYS A 57 4.68 -3.03 5.53
CA LYS A 57 5.97 -2.32 5.56
C LYS A 57 5.85 -1.06 4.71
N MET A 58 6.48 0.01 5.16
CA MET A 58 6.48 1.31 4.48
C MET A 58 7.92 1.77 4.29
N GLU A 59 8.31 1.98 3.05
CA GLU A 59 9.58 2.53 2.60
C GLU A 59 9.29 3.87 1.88
N ILE A 60 8.73 4.82 2.64
CA ILE A 60 8.37 6.15 2.15
C ILE A 60 9.45 7.12 2.60
N THR A 61 10.30 7.55 1.66
CA THR A 61 11.54 8.28 1.92
C THR A 61 11.56 9.69 1.33
N HIS A 62 10.95 9.91 0.16
CA HIS A 62 10.96 11.21 -0.53
C HIS A 62 9.74 12.06 -0.15
N HIS A 63 8.58 11.42 0.08
CA HIS A 63 7.30 12.07 0.35
C HIS A 63 6.73 11.62 1.71
N PRO A 64 7.33 11.98 2.86
CA PRO A 64 6.96 11.46 4.18
C PRO A 64 5.52 11.76 4.61
N TYR A 65 4.84 12.73 3.99
CA TYR A 65 3.43 12.99 4.23
C TYR A 65 2.52 11.84 3.73
N VAL A 66 2.93 11.16 2.65
CA VAL A 66 2.21 10.03 2.05
C VAL A 66 2.05 8.89 3.06
N GLU A 67 3.07 8.63 3.87
CA GLU A 67 3.01 7.59 4.89
C GLU A 67 1.84 7.83 5.86
N LYS A 68 1.64 9.08 6.28
CA LYS A 68 0.54 9.48 7.17
C LYS A 68 -0.82 9.33 6.48
N GLU A 69 -0.91 9.70 5.20
CA GLU A 69 -2.15 9.57 4.42
C GLU A 69 -2.54 8.10 4.23
N ILE A 70 -1.59 7.24 3.86
CA ILE A 70 -1.82 5.79 3.71
C ILE A 70 -2.23 5.16 5.05
N LYS A 71 -1.51 5.48 6.14
CA LYS A 71 -1.88 5.00 7.49
C LYS A 71 -3.29 5.42 7.87
N SER A 72 -3.68 6.65 7.58
CA SER A 72 -5.01 7.18 7.88
C SER A 72 -6.10 6.49 7.05
N VAL A 73 -5.93 6.37 5.73
CA VAL A 73 -6.97 5.83 4.85
C VAL A 73 -7.19 4.32 5.06
N LEU A 74 -6.12 3.59 5.41
CA LEU A 74 -6.15 2.15 5.69
C LEU A 74 -6.38 1.82 7.17
N ASN A 75 -6.52 2.84 8.03
CA ASN A 75 -6.69 2.69 9.49
C ASN A 75 -5.62 1.77 10.12
N LEU A 76 -4.36 1.96 9.73
CA LEU A 76 -3.24 1.15 10.22
C LEU A 76 -2.76 1.69 11.56
N ASN A 77 -2.93 0.92 12.63
CA ASN A 77 -2.25 1.14 13.90
C ASN A 77 -0.93 0.34 13.87
N LEU A 78 0.18 1.04 13.67
CA LEU A 78 1.55 0.50 13.67
C LEU A 78 2.29 0.94 14.93
#